data_AF-A0A7C9CHT8-F1
#
_entry.id   AF-A0A7C9CHT8-F1
#
_cell.length_a   1.000
_cell.length_b   1.000
_cell.length_c   1.000
_cell.angle_alpha   90.00
_cell.angle_beta   90.00
_cell.angle_gamma   90.00
#
_symmetry.space_group_name_H-M   'P 1'
#
loop_
_entity.id
_entity.type
_entity.pdbx_description
1 polymer ?
#
loop_
_entity_poly.entity_id
_entity_poly.type
_entity_poly.pdbx_seq_one_letter_code
_entity_poly.pdbx_strand_id
1 'polypeptide(L)'
;FELLRFPQTNVETPDSLLKSVNLKTDQWIKSSALKSVDKYIDLIKKLASSKVNKYSTLMIELSTKQLDSLKVEIESIVTSDSLVSPAIKSLESALNKFKVIIKNLAASQFF
;
A
#
# COMPACT_ATOMS: atom_id res chain seq x y z
N PHE A 1 -7.46 -12.81 7.91
CA PHE A 1 -6.95 -12.31 6.62
C PHE A 1 -8.05 -11.69 5.74
N GLU A 2 -9.07 -11.04 6.31
CA GLU A 2 -10.14 -10.42 5.52
C GLU A 2 -9.65 -9.25 4.64
N LEU A 3 -8.57 -8.55 5.04
CA LEU A 3 -7.87 -7.57 4.20
C LEU A 3 -7.24 -8.16 2.93
N LEU A 4 -6.84 -9.43 2.96
CA LEU A 4 -6.38 -10.19 1.78
C LEU A 4 -7.55 -10.85 1.02
N ARG A 5 -8.76 -10.82 1.59
CA ARG A 5 -9.99 -11.40 1.00
C ARG A 5 -10.99 -10.36 0.49
N PHE A 6 -10.72 -9.05 0.63
CA PHE A 6 -11.36 -8.10 -0.27
C PHE A 6 -11.11 -8.61 -1.68
N PRO A 7 -12.11 -8.62 -2.57
CA PRO A 7 -11.86 -8.96 -3.96
C PRO A 7 -10.84 -7.97 -4.51
N GLN A 8 -9.56 -8.38 -4.50
CA GLN A 8 -8.39 -7.68 -5.03
C GLN A 8 -8.44 -7.69 -6.57
N THR A 9 -9.63 -7.78 -7.16
CA THR A 9 -9.80 -8.10 -8.59
C THR A 9 -9.34 -6.94 -9.49
N ASN A 10 -9.05 -5.76 -8.94
CA ASN A 10 -8.75 -4.55 -9.71
C ASN A 10 -7.49 -3.75 -9.27
N VAL A 11 -6.70 -4.19 -8.28
CA VAL A 11 -5.48 -3.50 -7.83
C VAL A 11 -4.36 -4.47 -7.46
N GLU A 12 -3.11 -4.01 -7.62
CA GLU A 12 -1.92 -4.81 -7.31
C GLU A 12 -1.66 -4.86 -5.80
N THR A 13 -1.20 -6.01 -5.32
CA THR A 13 -0.74 -6.13 -3.93
C THR A 13 0.69 -5.60 -3.77
N PRO A 14 1.12 -5.20 -2.55
CA PRO A 14 2.51 -4.82 -2.32
C PRO A 14 3.52 -5.88 -2.81
N ASP A 15 3.21 -7.16 -2.61
CA ASP A 15 4.05 -8.28 -3.07
C ASP A 15 4.09 -8.41 -4.60
N SER A 16 2.97 -8.16 -5.30
CA SER A 16 2.92 -8.16 -6.76
C SER A 16 3.71 -7.00 -7.37
N LEU A 17 3.61 -5.82 -6.75
CA LEU A 17 4.37 -4.63 -7.14
C LEU A 17 5.87 -4.84 -6.93
N LEU A 18 6.29 -5.42 -5.79
CA LEU A 18 7.69 -5.76 -5.53
C LEU A 18 8.26 -6.73 -6.58
N LYS A 19 7.50 -7.74 -6.99
CA LYS A 19 7.91 -8.65 -8.07
C LYS A 19 8.01 -7.95 -9.42
N SER A 20 7.13 -6.98 -9.66
CA SER A 20 7.02 -6.28 -10.94
C SER A 20 7.99 -5.10 -11.09
N VAL A 21 8.63 -4.65 -10.00
CA VAL A 21 9.47 -3.44 -9.98
C VAL A 21 10.63 -3.48 -10.97
N ASN A 22 11.18 -4.68 -11.24
CA ASN A 22 12.26 -4.90 -12.20
C ASN A 22 11.80 -5.56 -13.52
N LEU A 23 10.48 -5.81 -13.68
CA LEU A 23 9.92 -6.56 -14.81
C LEU A 23 8.98 -5.71 -15.68
N LYS A 24 8.48 -4.59 -15.16
CA LYS A 24 7.54 -3.69 -15.82
C LYS A 24 8.18 -2.32 -16.02
N THR A 25 7.58 -1.50 -16.86
CA THR A 25 8.07 -0.15 -17.11
C THR A 25 7.93 0.72 -15.85
N ASP A 26 8.87 1.64 -15.64
CA ASP A 26 8.87 2.58 -14.52
C ASP A 26 7.54 3.33 -14.38
N GLN A 27 6.97 3.75 -15.50
CA GLN A 27 5.68 4.45 -15.51
C GLN A 27 4.53 3.55 -15.07
N TRP A 28 4.52 2.28 -15.50
CA TRP A 28 3.49 1.33 -15.09
C TRP A 28 3.57 1.02 -13.59
N ILE A 29 4.78 0.78 -13.07
CA ILE A 29 4.95 0.44 -11.64
C ILE A 29 4.64 1.64 -10.74
N LYS A 30 5.07 2.84 -11.13
CA LYS A 30 4.76 4.12 -10.44
C LYS A 30 3.24 4.34 -10.35
N SER A 31 2.54 4.22 -11.48
CA SER A 31 1.08 4.38 -11.53
C SER A 31 0.33 3.31 -10.73
N SER A 32 0.78 2.05 -10.84
CA SER A 32 0.17 0.92 -10.13
C SER A 32 0.39 1.00 -8.62
N ALA A 33 1.56 1.48 -8.17
CA ALA A 33 1.85 1.68 -6.75
C ALA A 33 0.94 2.74 -6.12
N LEU A 34 0.77 3.90 -6.78
CA LEU A 34 -0.13 4.96 -6.32
C LEU A 34 -1.58 4.46 -6.22
N LYS A 35 -2.08 3.87 -7.30
CA LYS A 35 -3.45 3.33 -7.36
C LYS A 35 -3.70 2.29 -6.27
N SER A 36 -2.69 1.46 -5.98
CA SER A 36 -2.80 0.42 -4.96
C SER A 36 -2.83 1.02 -3.55
N VAL A 37 -1.95 1.97 -3.22
CA VAL A 37 -1.97 2.63 -1.90
C VAL A 37 -3.31 3.34 -1.66
N ASP A 38 -3.81 4.11 -2.64
CA ASP A 38 -5.11 4.77 -2.55
C ASP A 38 -6.24 3.78 -2.26
N LYS A 39 -6.25 2.65 -2.99
CA LYS A 39 -7.28 1.64 -2.80
C LYS A 39 -7.23 1.02 -1.42
N TYR A 40 -6.04 0.77 -0.89
CA TYR A 40 -5.89 0.20 0.45
C TYR A 40 -6.31 1.19 1.55
N ILE A 41 -6.04 2.49 1.39
CA ILE A 41 -6.55 3.53 2.30
C ILE A 41 -8.08 3.48 2.35
N ASP A 42 -8.75 3.44 1.18
CA ASP A 42 -10.22 3.35 1.11
C ASP A 42 -10.76 2.07 1.75
N LEU A 43 -10.11 0.93 1.54
CA LEU A 43 -10.51 -0.34 2.12
C LEU A 43 -10.40 -0.31 3.65
N ILE A 44 -9.33 0.26 4.18
CA ILE A 44 -9.11 0.35 5.63
C ILE A 44 -10.10 1.31 6.27
N LYS A 45 -10.39 2.45 5.64
CA LYS A 45 -11.46 3.37 6.08
C LYS A 45 -12.83 2.68 6.10
N LYS A 46 -13.13 1.84 5.10
CA LYS A 46 -14.37 1.03 5.08
C LYS A 46 -14.42 -0.01 6.19
N LEU A 47 -13.28 -0.59 6.58
CA LEU A 47 -13.22 -1.47 7.75
C LEU A 47 -13.57 -0.72 9.04
N ALA A 48 -13.16 0.55 9.16
CA ALA A 48 -13.51 1.40 10.31
C ALA A 48 -15.03 1.58 10.47
N SER A 49 -15.75 1.66 9.34
CA SER A 49 -17.21 1.84 9.32
C SER A 49 -17.99 0.52 9.35
N SER A 50 -17.30 -0.63 9.31
CA SER A 50 -17.94 -1.94 9.38
C SER A 50 -18.36 -2.28 10.80
N LYS A 51 -19.60 -2.78 10.98
CA LYS A 51 -20.10 -3.27 12.28
C LYS A 51 -19.32 -4.47 12.84
N VAL A 52 -18.45 -5.07 12.04
CA VAL A 52 -17.59 -6.20 12.41
C VAL A 52 -16.23 -5.65 12.86
N ASN A 53 -16.18 -5.13 14.10
CA ASN A 53 -14.98 -4.53 14.66
C ASN A 53 -13.96 -5.61 15.09
N LYS A 54 -13.35 -6.27 14.09
CA LYS A 54 -12.22 -7.19 14.28
C LYS A 54 -10.89 -6.47 14.46
N TYR A 55 -10.85 -5.17 14.18
CA TYR A 55 -9.65 -4.35 14.26
C TYR A 55 -9.92 -3.22 15.25
N SER A 56 -8.96 -2.90 16.13
CA SER A 56 -9.12 -1.74 17.00
C SER A 56 -9.11 -0.44 16.19
N THR A 57 -9.95 0.53 16.58
CA THR A 57 -10.03 1.84 15.92
C THR A 57 -8.66 2.52 15.84
N LEU A 58 -7.86 2.41 16.90
CA LEU A 58 -6.48 2.92 16.95
C LEU A 58 -5.59 2.30 15.87
N MET A 59 -5.68 0.99 15.64
CA MET A 59 -4.89 0.33 14.60
C MET A 59 -5.31 0.73 13.20
N ILE A 60 -6.61 0.94 12.97
CA ILE A 60 -7.14 1.45 11.70
C ILE A 60 -6.65 2.87 11.44
N GLU A 61 -6.77 3.77 12.43
CA GLU A 61 -6.32 5.16 12.32
C GLU A 61 -4.81 5.24 12.07
N LEU A 62 -4.01 4.48 12.82
CA LEU A 62 -2.56 4.43 12.67
C LEU A 62 -2.16 3.90 11.29
N SER A 63 -2.78 2.81 10.83
CA SER A 63 -2.49 2.24 9.50
C SER A 63 -2.87 3.20 8.39
N THR A 64 -3.99 3.91 8.54
CA THR A 64 -4.44 4.93 7.57
C THR A 64 -3.43 6.07 7.48
N LYS A 65 -2.99 6.64 8.62
CA LYS A 65 -1.97 7.70 8.65
C LYS A 65 -0.63 7.25 8.05
N GLN A 66 -0.22 6.01 8.32
CA GLN A 66 0.99 5.44 7.74
C GLN A 66 0.88 5.31 6.22
N LEU A 67 -0.28 4.91 5.70
CA LEU A 67 -0.52 4.83 4.26
C LEU A 67 -0.65 6.20 3.59
N ASP A 68 -1.29 7.18 4.24
CA ASP A 68 -1.34 8.56 3.74
C ASP A 68 0.07 9.14 3.62
N SER A 69 0.93 8.90 4.62
CA SER A 69 2.35 9.32 4.56
C SER A 69 3.11 8.60 3.44
N LEU A 70 2.84 7.30 3.27
CA LEU A 70 3.45 6.50 2.21
C LEU A 70 3.00 6.94 0.81
N LYS A 71 1.74 7.35 0.67
CA LYS A 71 1.21 7.90 -0.59
C LYS A 71 2.04 9.11 -1.01
N VAL A 72 2.27 10.06 -0.11
CA VAL A 72 3.10 11.25 -0.39
C VAL A 72 4.53 10.86 -0.80
N GLU A 73 5.12 9.86 -0.13
CA GLU A 73 6.44 9.32 -0.50
C GLU A 73 6.44 8.76 -1.93
N ILE A 74 5.44 7.94 -2.28
CA ILE A 74 5.31 7.38 -3.63
C ILE A 74 5.04 8.48 -4.66
N GLU A 75 4.18 9.47 -4.38
CA GLU A 75 3.89 10.60 -5.27
C GLU A 75 5.15 11.41 -5.57
N SER A 76 6.00 11.64 -4.57
CA SER A 76 7.30 12.29 -4.74
C SER A 76 8.24 11.47 -5.63
N ILE A 77 8.26 10.13 -5.47
CA ILE A 77 9.04 9.23 -6.32
C ILE A 77 8.49 9.19 -7.76
N VAL A 78 7.17 9.28 -7.93
CA VAL A 78 6.53 9.27 -9.25
C VAL A 78 6.82 10.55 -10.02
N THR A 79 6.69 11.71 -9.35
CA THR A 79 6.88 13.05 -9.93
C THR A 79 8.34 13.45 -10.09
N SER A 80 9.27 12.72 -9.47
CA SER A 80 10.69 12.81 -9.75
C SER A 80 10.99 12.38 -11.19
N ASP A 81 11.38 13.37 -12.01
CA ASP A 81 11.86 13.24 -13.41
C ASP A 81 13.22 12.53 -13.54
N SER A 82 13.75 11.96 -12.45
CA SER A 82 14.99 11.20 -12.48
C SER A 82 14.79 9.85 -13.18
N LEU A 83 15.13 9.80 -14.47
CA LEU A 83 15.20 8.61 -15.33
C LEU A 83 16.32 7.63 -14.95
N VAL A 84 16.77 7.65 -13.70
CA VAL A 84 17.96 6.91 -13.25
C VAL A 84 17.54 5.86 -12.21
N SER A 85 18.18 4.69 -12.30
CA SER A 85 18.06 3.53 -11.38
C SER A 85 17.91 3.82 -9.86
N PRO A 86 18.42 4.92 -9.27
CA PRO A 86 18.14 5.30 -7.88
C PRO A 86 16.65 5.40 -7.52
N ALA A 87 15.78 5.79 -8.46
CA ALA A 87 14.34 5.91 -8.19
C ALA A 87 13.66 4.55 -7.94
N ILE A 88 14.18 3.47 -8.52
CA ILE A 88 13.67 2.10 -8.35
C ILE A 88 13.92 1.61 -6.92
N LYS A 89 15.11 1.89 -6.34
CA LYS A 89 15.41 1.54 -4.94
C LYS A 89 14.51 2.28 -3.95
N SER A 90 14.25 3.56 -4.21
CA SER A 90 13.31 4.34 -3.40
C SER A 90 11.89 3.77 -3.48
N LEU A 91 11.45 3.38 -4.68
CA LEU A 91 10.15 2.74 -4.87
C LEU A 91 10.07 1.37 -4.18
N GLU A 92 11.10 0.54 -4.31
CA GLU A 92 11.18 -0.76 -3.64
C GLU A 92 11.12 -0.63 -2.11
N SER A 93 11.81 0.37 -1.55
CA SER A 93 11.74 0.71 -0.12
C SER A 93 10.32 1.10 0.30
N ALA A 94 9.66 1.98 -0.47
CA ALA A 94 8.29 2.39 -0.24
C ALA A 94 7.31 1.19 -0.32
N LEU A 95 7.47 0.29 -1.29
CA LEU A 95 6.64 -0.91 -1.42
C LEU A 95 6.88 -1.90 -0.27
N ASN A 96 8.10 -1.99 0.28
CA ASN A 96 8.37 -2.78 1.48
C ASN A 96 7.69 -2.18 2.72
N LYS A 97 7.71 -0.86 2.89
CA LYS A 97 6.94 -0.17 3.94
C LYS A 97 5.44 -0.46 3.79
N PHE A 98 4.92 -0.38 2.55
CA PHE A 98 3.53 -0.72 2.24
C PHE A 98 3.16 -2.10 2.77
N LYS A 99 3.98 -3.10 2.41
CA LYS A 99 3.80 -4.50 2.82
C LYS A 99 3.76 -4.66 4.34
N VAL A 100 4.66 -3.98 5.07
CA VAL A 100 4.73 -4.05 6.53
C VAL A 100 3.46 -3.47 7.18
N ILE A 101 2.97 -2.32 6.70
CA ILE A 101 1.75 -1.69 7.24
C ILE A 101 0.56 -2.65 7.10
N ILE A 102 0.37 -3.25 5.91
CA ILE A 102 -0.73 -4.19 5.67
C ILE A 102 -0.60 -5.45 6.53
N LYS A 103 0.61 -5.96 6.72
CA LYS A 103 0.86 -7.12 7.60
C LYS A 103 0.55 -6.82 9.06
N ASN A 104 0.96 -5.67 9.57
CA ASN A 104 0.71 -5.27 10.95
C ASN A 104 -0.79 -5.10 11.21
N LEU A 105 -1.51 -4.45 10.29
CA LEU A 105 -2.97 -4.35 10.39
C LEU A 105 -3.62 -5.73 10.31
N ALA A 106 -3.17 -6.61 9.40
CA ALA A 106 -3.72 -7.96 9.31
C ALA A 106 -3.45 -8.79 10.58
N ALA A 107 -2.32 -8.57 11.26
CA ALA A 107 -1.97 -9.25 12.50
C ALA A 107 -2.79 -8.73 13.68
N SER A 108 -3.10 -7.43 13.73
CA SER A 108 -3.90 -6.84 14.82
C SER A 108 -5.35 -7.32 14.87
N GLN A 109 -5.82 -8.08 13.88
CA GLN A 109 -7.14 -8.74 13.94
C GLN A 109 -7.19 -9.87 14.99
N PHE A 110 -6.04 -10.30 15.50
CA PHE A 110 -5.89 -11.44 16.42
C PHE A 110 -5.50 -11.04 17.84
N PHE A 111 -5.29 -9.75 18.09
CA PHE A 111 -4.88 -9.18 19.37
C PHE A 111 -5.96 -8.21 19.86
#